data_AF-A0AAD6QS80-F1
#
_entry.id   AF-A0AAD6QS80-F1
#
_cell.length_a   1.000
_cell.length_b   1.000
_cell.length_c   1.000
_cell.angle_alpha   90.00
_cell.angle_beta   90.00
_cell.angle_gamma   90.00
#
_symmetry.space_group_name_H-M   'P 1'
#
loop_
_entity.id
_entity.type
_entity.pdbx_description
1 polymer ?
#
loop_
_entity_poly.entity_id
_entity_poly.type
_entity_poly.pdbx_seq_one_letter_code
_entity_poly.pdbx_strand_id
1 'polypeptide(L)'
;MRSLCVEPFQNLSVVDTGARRAFTHCSPWKTNHKHEAVLSFPLSSPFRKSLCICLSSSANLPVMMEEKKQTFDANEADLLVKELNESFRTRKTKSYEWRVSQLKSIEKMVVEREKDISEALYKDLSKPEYEAFVSEIAMVKSSCEEALKELKQWMKPEKAKTSMATYPSSAEIVSEPLGAVLVISTWNYPFSLSVKPVIGAITAGNAVALKPSEIAPATSSLLSKLFEEYLDRSAVRVVEGGVLETTALLEQKWDKIFYTGSPRVGRIVMTAAAKHLTPVVLELGGKCPAVIDSDVDLQVTVRRIIAGKWQLNNGQACISVDYIITTKEFAPKLIDALRKGIEEFFGTDPMESKDISRIVSSNHFSRLESLMDNYKVFNKIVVGGQRNQKKLWV
;
A
#
# COMPACT_ATOMS: atom_id res chain seq x y z
N MET A 1 0.66 17.24 -14.17
CA MET A 1 1.26 16.61 -12.96
C MET A 1 2.10 15.43 -13.40
N ARG A 2 3.44 15.54 -13.31
CA ARG A 2 4.29 14.36 -13.31
C ARG A 2 3.96 13.59 -12.02
N SER A 3 3.50 12.36 -12.17
CA SER A 3 3.27 11.45 -11.05
C SER A 3 4.60 11.24 -10.33
N LEU A 4 4.70 11.58 -9.04
CA LEU A 4 5.84 11.26 -8.18
C LEU A 4 5.91 9.75 -7.84
N CYS A 5 5.06 8.92 -8.46
CA CYS A 5 5.19 7.48 -8.41
C CYS A 5 6.10 7.00 -9.55
N VAL A 6 7.22 6.39 -9.15
CA VAL A 6 8.17 5.57 -9.94
C VAL A 6 9.31 6.33 -10.61
N GLU A 7 10.36 6.64 -9.84
CA GLU A 7 11.74 6.33 -10.27
C GLU A 7 12.58 5.89 -9.06
N PRO A 8 12.95 4.62 -8.99
CA PRO A 8 14.29 4.26 -8.54
C PRO A 8 14.99 3.53 -9.69
N PHE A 9 16.23 3.93 -9.99
CA PHE A 9 17.12 3.35 -11.01
C PHE A 9 16.90 3.76 -12.48
N GLN A 10 17.11 5.04 -12.80
CA GLN A 10 17.60 5.43 -14.13
C GLN A 10 18.92 6.20 -14.02
N ASN A 11 20.01 5.45 -13.90
CA ASN A 11 21.35 5.91 -14.28
C ASN A 11 22.17 4.69 -14.72
N LEU A 12 21.73 4.08 -15.83
CA LEU A 12 22.56 3.23 -16.67
C LEU A 12 22.22 3.58 -18.12
N SER A 13 23.16 4.24 -18.77
CA SER A 13 23.15 4.63 -20.17
C SER A 13 22.86 3.45 -21.09
N VAL A 14 21.85 3.58 -21.96
CA VAL A 14 21.74 2.76 -23.17
C VAL A 14 21.50 3.68 -24.35
N VAL A 15 22.38 3.52 -25.33
CA VAL A 15 22.50 4.27 -26.58
C VAL A 15 21.25 4.05 -27.44
N ASP A 16 20.71 5.16 -27.93
CA ASP A 16 19.58 5.24 -28.84
C ASP A 16 19.94 4.67 -30.22
N THR A 17 19.26 3.60 -30.65
CA THR A 17 19.14 3.26 -32.08
C THR A 17 17.68 2.90 -32.35
N GLY A 18 17.03 3.76 -33.12
CA GLY A 18 15.60 3.68 -33.39
C GLY A 18 15.20 2.56 -34.33
N ALA A 19 13.97 2.08 -34.15
CA ALA A 19 13.12 1.62 -35.26
C ALA A 19 11.66 1.64 -34.81
N ARG A 20 10.88 2.55 -35.40
CA ARG A 20 9.42 2.53 -35.39
C ARG A 20 8.94 1.30 -36.16
N ARG A 21 7.90 0.61 -35.66
CA ARG A 21 6.77 0.14 -36.48
C ARG A 21 5.61 -0.35 -35.62
N ALA A 22 4.45 0.19 -35.93
CA ALA A 22 3.14 -0.18 -35.41
C ALA A 22 2.68 -1.52 -35.97
N PHE A 23 1.88 -2.27 -35.20
CA PHE A 23 0.82 -3.11 -35.75
C PHE A 23 -0.36 -3.17 -34.77
N THR A 24 -1.47 -2.61 -35.23
CA THR A 24 -2.83 -2.85 -34.78
C THR A 24 -3.32 -4.17 -35.37
N HIS A 25 -3.98 -5.02 -34.58
CA HIS A 25 -5.26 -5.62 -34.98
C HIS A 25 -5.98 -6.39 -33.86
N CYS A 26 -7.30 -6.24 -33.92
CA CYS A 26 -8.35 -6.79 -33.07
C CYS A 26 -8.71 -8.22 -33.51
N SER A 27 -9.14 -9.08 -32.57
CA SER A 27 -10.38 -9.87 -32.70
C SER A 27 -10.75 -10.63 -31.42
N PRO A 28 -12.04 -10.70 -31.05
CA PRO A 28 -12.51 -11.35 -29.82
C PRO A 28 -12.97 -12.80 -30.07
N TRP A 29 -12.67 -13.70 -29.13
CA TRP A 29 -13.25 -15.04 -29.08
C TRP A 29 -14.50 -15.06 -28.17
N LYS A 30 -15.64 -15.42 -28.76
CA LYS A 30 -16.88 -15.82 -28.07
C LYS A 30 -16.86 -17.33 -27.85
N THR A 31 -17.22 -17.79 -26.66
CA THR A 31 -17.89 -19.09 -26.48
C THR A 31 -18.99 -18.98 -25.42
N ASN A 32 -20.18 -19.39 -25.85
CA ASN A 32 -21.39 -19.60 -25.06
C ASN A 32 -21.21 -20.81 -24.15
N HIS A 33 -21.64 -20.74 -22.89
CA HIS A 33 -22.28 -21.87 -22.22
C HIS A 33 -23.37 -21.36 -21.27
N LYS A 34 -24.61 -21.76 -21.59
CA LYS A 34 -25.80 -21.64 -20.73
C LYS A 34 -25.75 -22.75 -19.68
N HIS A 35 -25.95 -22.41 -18.41
CA HIS A 35 -26.51 -23.32 -17.42
C HIS A 35 -27.50 -22.52 -16.56
N GLU A 36 -28.79 -22.78 -16.78
CA GLU A 36 -29.88 -22.39 -15.90
C GLU A 36 -29.90 -23.35 -14.71
N ALA A 37 -29.93 -22.81 -13.49
CA ALA A 37 -30.25 -23.56 -12.29
C ALA A 37 -31.41 -22.85 -11.58
N VAL A 38 -32.58 -23.47 -11.63
CA VAL A 38 -33.79 -23.09 -10.89
C VAL A 38 -33.65 -23.66 -9.48
N LEU A 39 -33.74 -22.81 -8.46
CA LEU A 39 -33.86 -23.23 -7.06
C LEU A 39 -35.17 -22.69 -6.48
N SER A 40 -36.08 -23.62 -6.22
CA SER A 40 -37.38 -23.44 -5.57
C SER A 40 -37.25 -23.48 -4.05
N PHE A 41 -37.91 -22.55 -3.37
CA PHE A 41 -38.13 -22.52 -1.92
C PHE A 41 -39.33 -23.39 -1.52
N PRO A 42 -39.32 -23.96 -0.30
CA PRO A 42 -40.55 -24.19 0.44
C PRO A 42 -40.60 -23.41 1.77
N LEU A 43 -41.78 -22.86 2.02
CA LEU A 43 -42.27 -22.23 3.25
C LEU A 43 -42.88 -23.26 4.22
N SER A 44 -43.08 -22.79 5.47
CA SER A 44 -44.01 -23.22 6.54
C SER A 44 -43.57 -24.23 7.64
N SER A 45 -43.19 -23.67 8.81
CA SER A 45 -43.70 -23.78 10.22
C SER A 45 -44.59 -24.97 10.69
N PRO A 46 -45.01 -25.12 11.99
CA PRO A 46 -44.69 -24.38 13.24
C PRO A 46 -44.56 -25.20 14.58
N PHE A 47 -44.29 -24.48 15.69
CA PHE A 47 -44.63 -24.72 17.13
C PHE A 47 -44.02 -25.87 17.97
N ARG A 48 -43.33 -25.49 19.06
CA ARG A 48 -43.83 -25.67 20.46
C ARG A 48 -43.02 -24.86 21.49
N LYS A 49 -43.75 -24.10 22.31
CA LYS A 49 -43.27 -23.42 23.53
C LYS A 49 -43.15 -24.45 24.66
N SER A 50 -42.11 -24.36 25.48
CA SER A 50 -42.16 -24.85 26.85
C SER A 50 -41.66 -23.78 27.80
N LEU A 51 -42.53 -23.46 28.75
CA LEU A 51 -42.41 -22.46 29.79
C LEU A 51 -41.66 -23.12 30.96
N CYS A 52 -40.51 -22.58 31.37
CA CYS A 52 -39.88 -22.98 32.63
C CYS A 52 -39.74 -21.73 33.49
N ILE A 53 -40.54 -21.68 34.56
CA ILE A 53 -40.51 -20.65 35.59
C ILE A 53 -39.47 -21.10 36.62
N CYS A 54 -38.37 -20.37 36.74
CA CYS A 54 -37.46 -20.45 37.88
C CYS A 54 -37.42 -19.10 38.58
N LEU A 55 -38.02 -19.06 39.77
CA LEU A 55 -37.86 -18.00 40.76
C LEU A 55 -36.57 -18.27 41.54
N SER A 56 -35.57 -17.38 41.50
CA SER A 56 -34.68 -17.14 42.65
C SER A 56 -33.72 -15.96 42.45
N SER A 57 -33.75 -15.08 43.45
CA SER A 57 -32.72 -14.16 43.96
C SER A 57 -32.09 -13.15 42.99
N SER A 58 -32.53 -11.90 43.18
CA SER A 58 -31.82 -10.67 42.87
C SER A 58 -30.43 -10.64 43.53
N ALA A 59 -29.39 -10.84 42.73
CA ALA A 59 -28.04 -10.40 43.03
C ALA A 59 -27.68 -9.30 42.03
N ASN A 60 -27.56 -8.06 42.52
CA ASN A 60 -27.00 -6.94 41.76
C ASN A 60 -25.53 -7.23 41.47
N LEU A 61 -25.26 -7.86 40.33
CA LEU A 61 -23.95 -7.81 39.71
C LEU A 61 -23.78 -6.41 39.11
N PRO A 62 -22.65 -5.72 39.33
CA PRO A 62 -22.40 -4.47 38.66
C PRO A 62 -22.36 -4.75 37.17
N VAL A 63 -23.32 -4.18 36.43
CA VAL A 63 -23.24 -4.05 34.98
C VAL A 63 -21.99 -3.22 34.74
N MET A 64 -20.89 -3.89 34.42
CA MET A 64 -19.76 -3.24 33.80
C MET A 64 -20.30 -2.66 32.50
N MET A 65 -20.50 -1.34 32.48
CA MET A 65 -20.65 -0.61 31.24
C MET A 65 -19.37 -0.90 30.46
N GLU A 66 -19.47 -1.76 29.45
CA GLU A 66 -18.53 -1.72 28.33
C GLU A 66 -18.52 -0.26 27.88
N GLU A 67 -17.39 0.41 28.04
CA GLU A 67 -17.13 1.65 27.32
C GLU A 67 -17.35 1.31 25.85
N LYS A 68 -18.47 1.78 25.29
CA LYS A 68 -18.71 1.73 23.85
C LYS A 68 -17.54 2.47 23.21
N LYS A 69 -16.56 1.72 22.73
CA LYS A 69 -15.49 2.25 21.88
C LYS A 69 -16.19 2.98 20.74
N GLN A 70 -16.12 4.30 20.74
CA GLN A 70 -16.83 5.13 19.78
C GLN A 70 -16.40 4.69 18.38
N THR A 71 -17.33 4.10 17.64
CA THR A 71 -17.07 3.54 16.32
C THR A 71 -17.02 4.68 15.31
N PHE A 72 -15.93 4.78 14.55
CA PHE A 72 -15.84 5.76 13.46
C PHE A 72 -16.79 5.37 12.33
N ASP A 73 -17.96 6.02 12.31
CA ASP A 73 -19.03 5.80 11.35
C ASP A 73 -19.11 6.90 10.28
N ALA A 74 -20.16 6.86 9.45
CA ALA A 74 -20.35 7.80 8.34
C ALA A 74 -20.52 9.26 8.80
N ASN A 75 -21.08 9.51 9.98
CA ASN A 75 -21.25 10.87 10.50
C ASN A 75 -19.90 11.44 10.95
N GLU A 76 -19.10 10.67 11.68
CA GLU A 76 -17.76 11.14 12.08
C GLU A 76 -16.84 11.31 10.85
N ALA A 77 -17.01 10.49 9.81
CA ALA A 77 -16.34 10.68 8.52
C ALA A 77 -16.76 12.00 7.83
N ASP A 78 -18.05 12.31 7.78
CA ASP A 78 -18.57 13.58 7.23
C ASP A 78 -18.04 14.80 8.00
N LEU A 79 -18.04 14.74 9.34
CA LEU A 79 -17.48 15.79 10.20
C LEU A 79 -15.99 16.00 9.92
N LEU A 80 -15.21 14.92 9.86
CA LEU A 80 -13.77 15.00 9.54
C LEU A 80 -13.53 15.65 8.18
N VAL A 81 -14.31 15.29 7.15
CA VAL A 81 -14.18 15.88 5.81
C VAL A 81 -14.58 17.36 5.80
N LYS A 82 -15.60 17.75 6.57
CA LYS A 82 -15.98 19.16 6.75
C LYS A 82 -14.86 19.98 7.39
N GLU A 83 -14.27 19.48 8.47
CA GLU A 83 -13.15 20.13 9.16
C GLU A 83 -11.93 20.32 8.23
N LEU A 84 -11.55 19.28 7.48
CA LEU A 84 -10.46 19.37 6.51
C LEU A 84 -10.75 20.37 5.39
N ASN A 85 -12.00 20.42 4.91
CA ASN A 85 -12.42 21.38 3.89
C ASN A 85 -12.43 22.82 4.42
N GLU A 86 -12.88 23.06 5.65
CA GLU A 86 -12.83 24.38 6.28
C GLU A 86 -11.38 24.86 6.43
N SER A 87 -10.52 23.98 6.93
CA SER A 87 -9.09 24.21 7.04
C SER A 87 -8.44 24.54 5.69
N PHE A 88 -8.77 23.80 4.62
CA PHE A 88 -8.31 24.07 3.26
C PHE A 88 -8.82 25.43 2.73
N ARG A 89 -10.09 25.79 2.99
CA ARG A 89 -10.71 27.04 2.54
C ARG A 89 -10.06 28.29 3.15
N THR A 90 -9.42 28.18 4.32
CA THR A 90 -8.59 29.28 4.88
C THR A 90 -7.40 29.65 4.00
N ARG A 91 -7.07 28.81 2.99
CA ARG A 91 -5.92 28.91 2.08
C ARG A 91 -4.56 28.75 2.75
N LYS A 92 -4.50 28.41 4.04
CA LYS A 92 -3.22 28.20 4.73
C LYS A 92 -2.35 27.14 4.07
N THR A 93 -2.96 26.05 3.57
CA THR A 93 -2.22 24.94 2.93
C THR A 93 -1.65 25.33 1.56
N LYS A 94 -2.12 26.43 0.97
CA LYS A 94 -1.59 26.95 -0.30
C LYS A 94 -0.21 27.59 -0.13
N SER A 95 0.13 28.12 1.04
CA SER A 95 1.37 28.87 1.27
C SER A 95 2.60 27.97 1.18
N TYR A 96 3.71 28.54 0.70
CA TYR A 96 5.00 27.84 0.65
C TYR A 96 5.49 27.50 2.06
N GLU A 97 5.30 28.44 3.00
CA GLU A 97 5.77 28.35 4.38
C GLU A 97 5.10 27.21 5.13
N TRP A 98 3.79 27.02 4.97
CA TRP A 98 3.08 25.91 5.60
C TRP A 98 3.56 24.57 5.05
N ARG A 99 3.72 24.44 3.73
CA ARG A 99 4.21 23.19 3.12
C ARG A 99 5.61 22.85 3.62
N VAL A 100 6.51 23.83 3.64
CA VAL A 100 7.87 23.64 4.20
C VAL A 100 7.83 23.25 5.67
N SER A 101 6.98 23.88 6.48
CA SER A 101 6.90 23.56 7.90
C SER A 101 6.45 22.12 8.12
N GLN A 102 5.43 21.66 7.39
CA GLN A 102 4.95 20.28 7.48
C GLN A 102 6.01 19.27 7.01
N LEU A 103 6.68 19.53 5.89
CA LEU A 103 7.73 18.64 5.37
C LEU A 103 8.91 18.51 6.35
N LYS A 104 9.33 19.63 6.96
CA LYS A 104 10.36 19.62 8.03
C LYS A 104 9.87 18.91 9.28
N SER A 105 8.60 19.02 9.64
CA SER A 105 8.03 18.25 10.75
C SER A 105 8.06 16.75 10.49
N ILE A 106 7.79 16.29 9.27
CA ILE A 106 7.91 14.87 8.89
C ILE A 106 9.38 14.43 8.96
N GLU A 107 10.31 15.23 8.42
CA GLU A 107 11.75 14.94 8.51
C GLU A 107 12.20 14.81 9.97
N LYS A 108 11.79 15.75 10.83
CA LYS A 108 12.06 15.73 12.27
C LYS A 108 11.47 14.48 12.94
N MET A 109 10.21 14.16 12.65
CA MET A 109 9.52 12.96 13.15
C MET A 109 10.28 11.68 12.82
N VAL A 110 10.74 11.54 11.57
CA VAL A 110 11.49 10.36 11.12
C VAL A 110 12.80 10.22 11.87
N VAL A 111 13.53 11.32 12.09
CA VAL A 111 14.81 11.31 12.80
C VAL A 111 14.63 11.05 14.30
N GLU A 112 13.70 11.76 14.95
CA GLU A 112 13.51 11.66 16.40
C GLU A 112 12.86 10.34 16.82
N ARG A 113 12.09 9.70 15.92
CA ARG A 113 11.31 8.49 16.20
C ARG A 113 11.72 7.29 15.36
N GLU A 114 12.93 7.32 14.80
CA GLU A 114 13.49 6.23 13.98
C GLU A 114 13.36 4.87 14.69
N LYS A 115 13.77 4.82 15.96
CA LYS A 115 13.70 3.60 16.77
C LYS A 115 12.26 3.12 16.99
N ASP A 116 11.34 4.03 17.33
CA ASP A 116 9.93 3.70 17.52
C ASP A 116 9.32 3.12 16.21
N ILE A 117 9.70 3.69 15.07
CA ILE A 117 9.27 3.22 13.74
C ILE A 117 9.82 1.82 13.47
N SER A 118 11.12 1.59 13.66
CA SER A 118 11.74 0.26 13.49
C SER A 118 11.11 -0.78 14.41
N GLU A 119 10.80 -0.44 15.66
CA GLU A 119 10.14 -1.34 16.60
C GLU A 119 8.71 -1.69 16.18
N ALA A 120 7.94 -0.72 15.65
CA ALA A 120 6.60 -0.99 15.13
C ALA A 120 6.63 -1.91 13.91
N LEU A 121 7.56 -1.67 12.97
CA LEU A 121 7.78 -2.53 11.80
C LEU A 121 8.22 -3.94 12.19
N TYR A 122 9.06 -4.07 13.22
CA TYR A 122 9.43 -5.37 13.75
C TYR A 122 8.24 -6.10 14.39
N LYS A 123 7.36 -5.41 15.12
CA LYS A 123 6.15 -6.02 15.70
C LYS A 123 5.18 -6.55 14.64
N ASP A 124 5.01 -5.82 13.54
CA ASP A 124 4.03 -6.18 12.49
C ASP A 124 4.57 -7.21 11.49
N LEU A 125 5.86 -7.15 11.15
CA LEU A 125 6.45 -7.95 10.05
C LEU A 125 7.69 -8.74 10.46
N SER A 126 8.14 -8.64 11.71
CA SER A 126 9.49 -9.08 12.11
C SER A 126 10.57 -8.52 11.18
N LYS A 127 10.36 -7.29 10.69
CA LYS A 127 11.23 -6.65 9.72
C LYS A 127 12.58 -6.34 10.37
N PRO A 128 13.71 -6.86 9.85
CA PRO A 128 15.05 -6.55 10.36
C PRO A 128 15.30 -5.04 10.38
N GLU A 129 16.01 -4.55 11.40
CA GLU A 129 16.23 -3.11 11.60
C GLU A 129 16.88 -2.44 10.38
N TYR A 130 17.90 -3.06 9.80
CA TYR A 130 18.54 -2.53 8.59
C TYR A 130 17.60 -2.51 7.38
N GLU A 131 16.76 -3.56 7.23
CA GLU A 131 15.74 -3.60 6.18
C GLU A 131 14.69 -2.49 6.39
N ALA A 132 14.21 -2.31 7.61
CA ALA A 132 13.27 -1.25 7.98
C ALA A 132 13.84 0.15 7.67
N PHE A 133 15.12 0.37 7.98
CA PHE A 133 15.78 1.64 7.69
C PHE A 133 15.85 1.91 6.18
N VAL A 134 16.45 1.00 5.41
CA VAL A 134 16.69 1.21 3.97
C VAL A 134 15.39 1.20 3.17
N SER A 135 14.48 0.29 3.50
CA SER A 135 13.26 0.06 2.71
C SER A 135 12.05 0.88 3.16
N GLU A 136 12.13 1.65 4.26
CA GLU A 136 11.00 2.50 4.67
C GLU A 136 11.43 3.87 5.16
N ILE A 137 12.26 3.95 6.20
CA ILE A 137 12.62 5.18 6.90
C ILE A 137 13.42 6.12 5.99
N ALA A 138 14.52 5.62 5.40
CA ALA A 138 15.37 6.38 4.50
C ALA A 138 14.62 6.86 3.25
N MET A 139 13.68 6.06 2.75
CA MET A 139 12.84 6.44 1.61
C MET A 139 11.90 7.61 1.94
N VAL A 140 11.33 7.64 3.14
CA VAL A 140 10.48 8.75 3.60
C VAL A 140 11.34 10.01 3.76
N LYS A 141 12.49 9.90 4.43
CA LYS A 141 13.43 11.01 4.60
C LYS A 141 13.86 11.61 3.25
N SER A 142 14.29 10.77 2.31
CA SER A 142 14.69 11.20 0.97
C SER A 142 13.55 11.89 0.21
N SER A 143 12.30 11.41 0.37
CA SER A 143 11.13 12.04 -0.25
C SER A 143 10.85 13.44 0.33
N CYS A 144 11.07 13.65 1.63
CA CYS A 144 10.98 14.97 2.25
C CYS A 144 12.09 15.91 1.76
N GLU A 145 13.34 15.43 1.72
CA GLU A 145 14.49 16.22 1.27
C GLU A 145 14.32 16.68 -0.19
N GLU A 146 13.88 15.77 -1.07
CA GLU A 146 13.57 16.10 -2.46
C GLU A 146 12.45 17.13 -2.54
N ALA A 147 11.35 16.92 -1.82
CA ALA A 147 10.25 17.86 -1.80
C ALA A 147 10.69 19.25 -1.33
N LEU A 148 11.44 19.34 -0.23
CA LEU A 148 11.96 20.60 0.29
C LEU A 148 12.88 21.32 -0.70
N LYS A 149 13.72 20.56 -1.40
CA LYS A 149 14.65 21.08 -2.40
C LYS A 149 13.91 21.64 -3.62
N GLU A 150 12.93 20.91 -4.13
CA GLU A 150 12.29 21.21 -5.42
C GLU A 150 10.99 22.05 -5.30
N LEU A 151 10.43 22.19 -4.09
CA LEU A 151 9.10 22.80 -3.87
C LEU A 151 8.93 24.17 -4.54
N LYS A 152 9.91 25.07 -4.42
CA LYS A 152 9.84 26.40 -5.06
C LYS A 152 9.70 26.31 -6.57
N GLN A 153 10.41 25.37 -7.19
CA GLN A 153 10.37 25.14 -8.62
C GLN A 153 9.03 24.50 -9.02
N TRP A 154 8.54 23.52 -8.26
CA TRP A 154 7.25 22.86 -8.52
C TRP A 154 6.03 23.78 -8.35
N MET A 155 6.13 24.82 -7.51
CA MET A 155 5.07 25.81 -7.32
C MET A 155 5.08 26.94 -8.37
N LYS A 156 6.16 27.08 -9.15
CA LYS A 156 6.30 28.19 -10.10
C LYS A 156 5.38 27.99 -11.31
N PRO A 157 4.60 29.02 -11.73
CA PRO A 157 3.85 28.96 -12.98
C PRO A 157 4.75 28.65 -14.19
N GLU A 158 4.31 27.75 -15.05
CA GLU A 158 5.01 27.38 -16.27
C GLU A 158 4.45 28.17 -17.45
N LYS A 159 5.31 28.88 -18.21
CA LYS A 159 4.87 29.60 -19.40
C LYS A 159 4.37 28.62 -20.46
N ALA A 160 3.17 28.87 -20.97
CA ALA A 160 2.57 28.10 -22.05
C ALA A 160 2.75 28.81 -23.41
N LYS A 161 2.92 28.01 -24.47
CA LYS A 161 3.00 28.55 -25.83
C LYS A 161 1.63 29.07 -26.26
N THR A 162 1.59 30.29 -26.79
CA THR A 162 0.40 30.91 -27.39
C THR A 162 0.51 30.92 -28.92
N SER A 163 -0.62 31.15 -29.59
CA SER A 163 -0.69 31.26 -31.05
C SER A 163 -0.90 32.71 -31.49
N MET A 164 -0.71 32.99 -32.79
CA MET A 164 -0.98 34.32 -33.35
C MET A 164 -2.43 34.76 -33.15
N ALA A 165 -3.39 33.82 -33.16
CA ALA A 165 -4.80 34.12 -32.95
C ALA A 165 -5.09 34.67 -31.54
N THR A 166 -4.19 34.43 -30.59
CA THR A 166 -4.29 34.91 -29.21
C THR A 166 -3.38 36.11 -28.93
N TYR A 167 -2.71 36.68 -29.94
CA TYR A 167 -1.88 37.88 -29.76
C TYR A 167 -2.77 39.10 -29.42
N PRO A 168 -2.43 39.94 -28.42
CA PRO A 168 -1.16 40.01 -27.68
C PRO A 168 -1.14 39.28 -26.31
N SER A 169 -2.06 38.35 -26.06
CA SER A 169 -2.16 37.64 -24.77
C SER A 169 -0.99 36.68 -24.50
N SER A 170 -0.68 36.47 -23.22
CA SER A 170 0.21 35.41 -22.71
C SER A 170 -0.59 34.29 -22.04
N ALA A 171 0.02 33.12 -21.86
CA ALA A 171 -0.58 31.99 -21.16
C ALA A 171 0.42 31.34 -20.20
N GLU A 172 -0.08 30.87 -19.07
CA GLU A 172 0.69 30.17 -18.04
C GLU A 172 -0.12 28.98 -17.50
N ILE A 173 0.58 27.94 -17.06
CA ILE A 173 0.02 26.79 -16.34
C ILE A 173 0.35 26.97 -14.87
N VAL A 174 -0.69 27.09 -14.03
CA VAL A 174 -0.55 27.25 -12.59
C VAL A 174 -0.96 25.94 -11.90
N SER A 175 -0.07 25.40 -11.09
CA SER A 175 -0.35 24.21 -10.28
C SER A 175 -1.08 24.61 -8.99
N GLU A 176 -2.32 24.16 -8.83
CA GLU A 176 -3.10 24.39 -7.62
C GLU A 176 -3.42 23.06 -6.89
N PRO A 177 -3.53 23.07 -5.56
CA PRO A 177 -4.04 21.91 -4.81
C PRO A 177 -5.48 21.59 -5.19
N LEU A 178 -5.84 20.32 -5.08
CA LEU A 178 -7.18 19.82 -5.37
C LEU A 178 -8.15 20.12 -4.21
N GLY A 179 -7.70 19.94 -2.96
CA GLY A 179 -8.55 20.13 -1.78
C GLY A 179 -8.24 19.13 -0.68
N ALA A 180 -9.25 18.37 -0.24
CA ALA A 180 -9.11 17.29 0.72
C ALA A 180 -8.78 15.97 0.00
N VAL A 181 -7.68 15.34 0.41
CA VAL A 181 -7.15 14.11 -0.17
C VAL A 181 -7.24 12.97 0.84
N LEU A 182 -7.79 11.83 0.42
CA LEU A 182 -7.76 10.59 1.19
C LEU A 182 -6.60 9.70 0.71
N VAL A 183 -5.74 9.29 1.64
CA VAL A 183 -4.69 8.30 1.43
C VAL A 183 -5.07 7.03 2.18
N ILE A 184 -5.28 5.93 1.46
CA ILE A 184 -5.49 4.60 2.04
C ILE A 184 -4.25 3.76 1.74
N SER A 185 -3.47 3.44 2.77
CA SER A 185 -2.22 2.69 2.61
C SER A 185 -2.40 1.19 2.90
N THR A 186 -1.32 0.43 2.72
CA THR A 186 -1.31 -1.03 2.85
C THR A 186 -0.29 -1.47 3.92
N TRP A 187 -0.27 -2.76 4.24
CA TRP A 187 0.44 -3.32 5.40
C TRP A 187 1.88 -3.76 5.14
N ASN A 188 2.31 -3.92 3.89
CA ASN A 188 3.57 -4.58 3.60
C ASN A 188 4.79 -3.66 3.73
N TYR A 189 4.63 -2.38 3.43
CA TYR A 189 5.56 -1.31 3.82
C TYR A 189 4.76 -0.22 4.54
N PRO A 190 4.25 -0.54 5.74
CA PRO A 190 3.16 0.19 6.36
C PRO A 190 3.54 1.60 6.79
N PHE A 191 4.82 1.90 6.96
CA PHE A 191 5.27 3.26 7.22
C PHE A 191 5.48 4.01 5.90
N SER A 192 6.29 3.48 4.99
CA SER A 192 6.66 4.19 3.75
C SER A 192 5.46 4.47 2.84
N LEU A 193 4.59 3.48 2.63
CA LEU A 193 3.42 3.61 1.77
C LEU A 193 2.29 4.42 2.41
N SER A 194 2.39 4.72 3.71
CA SER A 194 1.52 5.68 4.39
C SER A 194 2.02 7.10 4.24
N VAL A 195 3.31 7.34 4.53
CA VAL A 195 3.85 8.70 4.65
C VAL A 195 4.22 9.31 3.30
N LYS A 196 4.73 8.54 2.33
CA LYS A 196 5.13 9.09 1.02
C LYS A 196 3.98 9.73 0.23
N PRO A 197 2.77 9.12 0.13
CA PRO A 197 1.65 9.79 -0.52
C PRO A 197 1.18 11.04 0.24
N VAL A 198 1.28 11.04 1.57
CA VAL A 198 0.99 12.22 2.42
C VAL A 198 1.98 13.35 2.13
N ILE A 199 3.28 13.06 2.02
CA ILE A 199 4.31 14.02 1.59
C ILE A 199 3.91 14.63 0.25
N GLY A 200 3.55 13.81 -0.74
CA GLY A 200 3.11 14.31 -2.05
C GLY A 200 1.88 15.23 -1.96
N ALA A 201 0.90 14.87 -1.14
CA ALA A 201 -0.32 15.66 -0.95
C ALA A 201 -0.05 17.01 -0.24
N ILE A 202 0.81 17.02 0.80
CA ILE A 202 1.26 18.23 1.50
C ILE A 202 2.06 19.13 0.57
N THR A 203 3.02 18.57 -0.17
CA THR A 203 3.83 19.28 -1.17
C THR A 203 2.95 19.96 -2.22
N ALA A 204 1.85 19.33 -2.63
CA ALA A 204 0.88 19.93 -3.54
C ALA A 204 -0.05 20.97 -2.88
N GLY A 205 -0.08 21.06 -1.55
CA GLY A 205 -0.84 22.05 -0.77
C GLY A 205 -2.24 21.60 -0.35
N ASN A 206 -2.47 20.29 -0.24
CA ASN A 206 -3.77 19.71 0.10
C ASN A 206 -3.93 19.51 1.62
N ALA A 207 -5.18 19.44 2.07
CA ALA A 207 -5.52 18.80 3.34
C ALA A 207 -5.58 17.28 3.14
N VAL A 208 -5.26 16.49 4.17
CA VAL A 208 -5.04 15.05 4.03
C VAL A 208 -5.68 14.26 5.16
N ALA A 209 -6.37 13.18 4.82
CA ALA A 209 -6.69 12.10 5.74
C ALA A 209 -5.91 10.85 5.35
N LEU A 210 -5.16 10.29 6.30
CA LEU A 210 -4.48 9.01 6.15
C LEU A 210 -5.28 7.91 6.85
N LYS A 211 -5.57 6.83 6.13
CA LYS A 211 -6.09 5.58 6.68
C LYS A 211 -5.02 4.50 6.57
N PRO A 212 -4.25 4.23 7.64
CA PRO A 212 -3.27 3.17 7.66
C PRO A 212 -3.95 1.79 7.69
N SER A 213 -3.22 0.75 7.29
CA SER A 213 -3.75 -0.62 7.24
C SER A 213 -3.83 -1.24 8.64
N GLU A 214 -5.00 -1.75 9.00
CA GLU A 214 -5.27 -2.48 10.25
C GLU A 214 -4.49 -3.79 10.39
N ILE A 215 -3.97 -4.32 9.28
CA ILE A 215 -3.15 -5.53 9.24
C ILE A 215 -1.73 -5.27 9.79
N ALA A 216 -1.30 -4.00 9.89
CA ALA A 216 -0.06 -3.57 10.53
C ALA A 216 -0.38 -2.66 11.74
N PRO A 217 -1.00 -3.22 12.80
CA PRO A 217 -1.60 -2.43 13.88
C PRO A 217 -0.58 -1.64 14.70
N ALA A 218 0.64 -2.14 14.91
CA ALA A 218 1.65 -1.39 15.66
C ALA A 218 2.07 -0.13 14.90
N THR A 219 2.25 -0.24 13.59
CA THR A 219 2.59 0.88 12.70
C THR A 219 1.41 1.84 12.53
N SER A 220 0.18 1.34 12.40
CA SER A 220 -1.05 2.14 12.37
C SER A 220 -1.16 3.05 13.60
N SER A 221 -1.04 2.46 14.79
CA SER A 221 -1.17 3.20 16.05
C SER A 221 -0.04 4.20 16.24
N LEU A 222 1.18 3.85 15.85
CA LEU A 222 2.32 4.77 15.86
C LEU A 222 2.07 5.97 14.94
N LEU A 223 1.64 5.75 13.70
CA LEU A 223 1.36 6.82 12.74
C LEU A 223 0.27 7.77 13.25
N SER A 224 -0.79 7.23 13.85
CA SER A 224 -1.87 8.00 14.47
C SER A 224 -1.32 8.98 15.51
N LYS A 225 -0.52 8.48 16.46
CA LYS A 225 0.14 9.27 17.50
C LYS A 225 1.12 10.31 16.93
N LEU A 226 1.99 9.89 16.01
CA LEU A 226 3.05 10.76 15.49
C LEU A 226 2.50 11.88 14.61
N PHE A 227 1.49 11.62 13.78
CA PHE A 227 0.89 12.67 12.96
C PHE A 227 0.19 13.71 13.84
N GLU A 228 -0.45 13.26 14.92
CA GLU A 228 -1.04 14.14 15.92
C GLU A 228 0.00 15.00 16.66
N GLU A 229 1.20 14.48 16.92
CA GLU A 229 2.27 15.20 17.62
C GLU A 229 3.04 16.18 16.72
N TYR A 230 3.30 15.82 15.46
CA TYR A 230 4.22 16.56 14.60
C TYR A 230 3.56 17.44 13.54
N LEU A 231 2.35 17.10 13.09
CA LEU A 231 1.70 17.74 11.95
C LEU A 231 0.53 18.63 12.36
N ASP A 232 0.15 19.53 11.46
CA ASP A 232 -1.03 20.39 11.63
C ASP A 232 -2.31 19.55 11.65
N ARG A 233 -2.78 19.24 12.86
CA ARG A 233 -3.98 18.42 13.11
C ARG A 233 -5.22 18.92 12.39
N SER A 234 -5.33 20.20 12.10
CA SER A 234 -6.51 20.73 11.41
C SER A 234 -6.46 20.49 9.90
N ALA A 235 -5.31 20.09 9.33
CA ALA A 235 -5.16 19.84 7.90
C ALA A 235 -4.63 18.42 7.58
N VAL A 236 -4.08 17.70 8.56
CA VAL A 236 -3.59 16.33 8.41
C VAL A 236 -4.15 15.47 9.53
N ARG A 237 -4.95 14.46 9.18
CA ARG A 237 -5.61 13.56 10.13
C ARG A 237 -5.28 12.10 9.84
N VAL A 238 -5.31 11.27 10.87
CA VAL A 238 -5.21 9.81 10.75
C VAL A 238 -6.52 9.19 11.22
N VAL A 239 -7.02 8.22 10.48
CA VAL A 239 -8.20 7.42 10.83
C VAL A 239 -7.79 5.96 10.84
N GLU A 240 -7.61 5.41 12.03
CA GLU A 240 -7.38 3.99 12.22
C GLU A 240 -8.68 3.20 12.05
N GLY A 241 -8.57 1.92 11.70
CA GLY A 241 -9.72 1.03 11.56
C GLY A 241 -9.60 0.13 10.34
N GLY A 242 -10.60 -0.73 10.14
CA GLY A 242 -10.63 -1.71 9.05
C GLY A 242 -11.62 -1.36 7.95
N VAL A 243 -12.44 -2.34 7.57
CA VAL A 243 -13.38 -2.22 6.45
C VAL A 243 -14.49 -1.21 6.73
N LEU A 244 -15.01 -1.15 7.96
CA LEU A 244 -16.11 -0.25 8.33
C LEU A 244 -15.70 1.22 8.18
N GLU A 245 -14.54 1.58 8.75
CA GLU A 245 -14.00 2.94 8.71
C GLU A 245 -13.58 3.32 7.28
N THR A 246 -13.00 2.37 6.52
CA THR A 246 -12.72 2.60 5.10
C THR A 246 -14.01 2.89 4.32
N THR A 247 -15.09 2.16 4.61
CA THR A 247 -16.38 2.33 3.93
C THR A 247 -16.98 3.70 4.26
N ALA A 248 -17.01 4.07 5.54
CA ALA A 248 -17.47 5.38 5.99
C ALA A 248 -16.69 6.53 5.34
N LEU A 249 -15.36 6.42 5.25
CA LEU A 249 -14.52 7.40 4.55
C LEU A 249 -14.84 7.47 3.06
N LEU A 250 -15.03 6.33 2.39
CA LEU A 250 -15.32 6.27 0.94
C LEU A 250 -16.73 6.74 0.57
N GLU A 251 -17.65 6.83 1.53
CA GLU A 251 -18.98 7.43 1.32
C GLU A 251 -18.91 8.95 1.19
N GLN A 252 -17.85 9.58 1.72
CA GLN A 252 -17.66 11.03 1.69
C GLN A 252 -17.08 11.54 0.36
N LYS A 253 -17.27 12.83 0.10
CA LYS A 253 -16.71 13.51 -1.07
C LYS A 253 -15.26 13.94 -0.80
N TRP A 254 -14.34 13.35 -1.54
CA TRP A 254 -12.92 13.74 -1.58
C TRP A 254 -12.57 14.42 -2.90
N ASP A 255 -11.57 15.30 -2.90
CA ASP A 255 -11.06 15.92 -4.13
C ASP A 255 -10.02 15.02 -4.82
N LYS A 256 -9.43 14.08 -4.08
CA LYS A 256 -8.64 12.96 -4.63
C LYS A 256 -8.60 11.79 -3.65
N ILE A 257 -8.54 10.57 -4.19
CA ILE A 257 -8.25 9.37 -3.40
C ILE A 257 -6.97 8.71 -3.93
N PHE A 258 -6.05 8.39 -3.05
CA PHE A 258 -4.86 7.59 -3.31
C PHE A 258 -5.00 6.27 -2.57
N TYR A 259 -5.01 5.15 -3.28
CA TYR A 259 -5.14 3.82 -2.71
C TYR A 259 -3.97 2.94 -3.13
N THR A 260 -3.32 2.32 -2.14
CA THR A 260 -2.38 1.22 -2.39
C THR A 260 -2.96 -0.08 -1.83
N GLY A 261 -2.97 -1.13 -2.63
CA GLY A 261 -3.31 -2.47 -2.15
C GLY A 261 -3.83 -3.43 -3.22
N SER A 262 -4.89 -4.17 -2.91
CA SER A 262 -5.35 -5.26 -3.78
C SER A 262 -6.25 -4.77 -4.92
N PRO A 263 -6.19 -5.38 -6.13
CA PRO A 263 -7.11 -5.05 -7.22
C PRO A 263 -8.59 -5.21 -6.86
N ARG A 264 -8.92 -6.14 -5.96
CA ARG A 264 -10.29 -6.35 -5.47
C ARG A 264 -10.81 -5.10 -4.75
N VAL A 265 -10.04 -4.59 -3.80
CA VAL A 265 -10.41 -3.39 -3.03
C VAL A 265 -10.25 -2.12 -3.87
N GLY A 266 -9.26 -2.06 -4.77
CA GLY A 266 -9.12 -0.95 -5.71
C GLY A 266 -10.37 -0.72 -6.58
N ARG A 267 -11.06 -1.79 -7.00
CA ARG A 267 -12.37 -1.68 -7.67
C ARG A 267 -13.46 -1.09 -6.76
N ILE A 268 -13.47 -1.45 -5.48
CA ILE A 268 -14.40 -0.89 -4.49
C ILE A 268 -14.14 0.61 -4.32
N VAL A 269 -12.88 1.00 -4.13
CA VAL A 269 -12.45 2.41 -4.02
C VAL A 269 -12.88 3.21 -5.26
N MET A 270 -12.58 2.71 -6.47
CA MET A 270 -12.96 3.40 -7.71
C MET A 270 -14.48 3.50 -7.88
N THR A 271 -15.23 2.47 -7.48
CA THR A 271 -16.70 2.48 -7.52
C THR A 271 -17.27 3.54 -6.58
N ALA A 272 -16.72 3.67 -5.37
CA ALA A 272 -17.14 4.69 -4.41
C ALA A 272 -16.77 6.11 -4.92
N ALA A 273 -15.54 6.29 -5.41
CA ALA A 273 -15.05 7.54 -5.97
C ALA A 273 -15.91 8.05 -7.14
N ALA A 274 -16.41 7.14 -7.99
CA ALA A 274 -17.26 7.47 -9.13
C ALA A 274 -18.56 8.18 -8.75
N LYS A 275 -19.12 7.91 -7.54
CA LYS A 275 -20.33 8.58 -7.04
C LYS A 275 -20.15 10.10 -6.90
N HIS A 276 -18.91 10.55 -6.67
CA HIS A 276 -18.54 11.94 -6.44
C HIS A 276 -17.70 12.55 -7.57
N LEU A 277 -17.47 11.80 -8.65
CA LEU A 277 -16.52 12.14 -9.73
C LEU A 277 -15.10 12.42 -9.21
N THR A 278 -14.71 11.74 -8.12
CA THR A 278 -13.40 11.93 -7.49
C THR A 278 -12.31 11.22 -8.31
N PRO A 279 -11.23 11.91 -8.72
CA PRO A 279 -10.10 11.26 -9.37
C PRO A 279 -9.33 10.36 -8.40
N VAL A 280 -8.90 9.19 -8.89
CA VAL A 280 -8.18 8.19 -8.10
C VAL A 280 -6.76 7.95 -8.60
N VAL A 281 -5.86 7.56 -7.69
CA VAL A 281 -4.63 6.84 -8.00
C VAL A 281 -4.74 5.47 -7.35
N LEU A 282 -4.55 4.41 -8.13
CA LEU A 282 -4.65 3.02 -7.67
C LEU A 282 -3.31 2.33 -7.88
N GLU A 283 -2.52 2.21 -6.81
CA GLU A 283 -1.27 1.45 -6.78
C GLU A 283 -1.60 0.00 -6.41
N LEU A 284 -1.66 -0.87 -7.42
CA LEU A 284 -2.13 -2.25 -7.28
C LEU A 284 -0.99 -3.26 -7.46
N GLY A 285 -1.34 -4.54 -7.33
CA GLY A 285 -0.42 -5.64 -7.60
C GLY A 285 -0.66 -6.33 -8.93
N GLY A 286 0.19 -7.32 -9.19
CA GLY A 286 0.11 -8.25 -10.30
C GLY A 286 1.10 -9.38 -10.08
N LYS A 287 1.42 -10.14 -11.13
CA LYS A 287 2.52 -11.11 -11.11
C LYS A 287 3.66 -10.56 -11.95
N CYS A 288 4.72 -10.08 -11.31
CA CYS A 288 5.89 -9.55 -12.01
C CYS A 288 6.81 -10.70 -12.48
N PRO A 289 6.93 -10.95 -13.80
CA PRO A 289 7.88 -11.93 -14.31
C PRO A 289 9.31 -11.40 -14.24
N ALA A 290 10.27 -12.30 -13.96
CA ALA A 290 11.67 -12.11 -14.32
C ALA A 290 12.00 -13.04 -15.49
N VAL A 291 12.31 -12.46 -16.66
CA VAL A 291 12.74 -13.23 -17.83
C VAL A 291 14.26 -13.30 -17.82
N ILE A 292 14.81 -14.51 -17.82
CA ILE A 292 16.25 -14.76 -17.68
C ILE A 292 16.72 -15.58 -18.88
N ASP A 293 17.56 -14.95 -19.70
CA ASP A 293 18.23 -15.62 -20.81
C ASP A 293 19.42 -16.47 -20.31
N SER A 294 19.89 -17.36 -21.16
CA SER A 294 21.05 -18.22 -20.92
C SER A 294 22.39 -17.48 -20.96
N ASP A 295 22.45 -16.33 -21.64
CA ASP A 295 23.64 -15.47 -21.77
C ASP A 295 23.61 -14.31 -20.76
N VAL A 296 23.61 -14.65 -19.48
CA VAL A 296 23.63 -13.67 -18.37
C VAL A 296 24.80 -13.92 -17.45
N ASP A 297 25.22 -12.88 -16.74
CA ASP A 297 25.99 -13.04 -15.52
C ASP A 297 25.10 -13.72 -14.47
N LEU A 298 25.26 -15.03 -14.33
CA LEU A 298 24.44 -15.85 -13.47
C LEU A 298 24.54 -15.45 -12.00
N GLN A 299 25.73 -15.07 -11.53
CA GLN A 299 25.94 -14.73 -10.12
C GLN A 299 25.26 -13.40 -9.77
N VAL A 300 25.44 -12.39 -10.62
CA VAL A 300 24.76 -11.09 -10.44
C VAL A 300 23.24 -11.26 -10.54
N THR A 301 22.77 -12.05 -11.51
CA THR A 301 21.35 -12.32 -11.74
C THR A 301 20.70 -12.96 -10.50
N VAL A 302 21.32 -14.03 -9.98
CA VAL A 302 20.83 -14.75 -8.80
C VAL A 302 20.78 -13.84 -7.57
N ARG A 303 21.84 -13.08 -7.30
CA ARG A 303 21.87 -12.15 -6.15
C ARG A 303 20.77 -11.10 -6.23
N ARG A 304 20.51 -10.54 -7.42
CA ARG A 304 19.44 -9.54 -7.63
C ARG A 304 18.04 -10.15 -7.47
N ILE A 305 17.83 -11.38 -7.95
CA ILE A 305 16.56 -12.10 -7.74
C ILE A 305 16.33 -12.34 -6.25
N ILE A 306 17.36 -12.81 -5.52
CA ILE A 306 17.23 -13.09 -4.10
C ILE A 306 16.92 -11.82 -3.32
N ALA A 307 17.60 -10.72 -3.65
CA ALA A 307 17.33 -9.42 -3.05
C ALA A 307 15.87 -8.97 -3.28
N GLY A 308 15.39 -9.03 -4.53
CA GLY A 308 14.04 -8.61 -4.90
C GLY A 308 12.92 -9.58 -4.48
N LYS A 309 13.25 -10.85 -4.19
CA LYS A 309 12.28 -11.88 -3.82
C LYS A 309 12.20 -12.13 -2.33
N TRP A 310 13.30 -12.25 -1.61
CA TRP A 310 13.30 -12.72 -0.21
C TRP A 310 13.91 -11.70 0.74
N GLN A 311 15.00 -11.03 0.36
CA GLN A 311 15.66 -10.06 1.25
C GLN A 311 14.74 -8.88 1.59
N LEU A 312 13.94 -8.44 0.62
CA LEU A 312 12.95 -7.39 0.83
C LEU A 312 11.61 -8.02 1.22
N ASN A 313 11.28 -7.87 2.50
CA ASN A 313 10.00 -8.16 3.13
C ASN A 313 9.47 -9.59 2.90
N ASN A 314 10.39 -10.56 2.75
CA ASN A 314 10.08 -11.94 2.42
C ASN A 314 9.12 -12.09 1.23
N GLY A 315 9.33 -11.27 0.19
CA GLY A 315 8.56 -11.31 -1.05
C GLY A 315 7.16 -10.71 -0.97
N GLN A 316 6.80 -10.11 0.16
CA GLN A 316 5.56 -9.37 0.34
C GLN A 316 5.71 -7.96 -0.25
N ALA A 317 5.98 -7.87 -1.56
CA ALA A 317 6.10 -6.60 -2.27
C ALA A 317 5.38 -6.66 -3.61
N CYS A 318 4.65 -5.60 -3.97
CA CYS A 318 3.88 -5.52 -5.22
C CYS A 318 4.76 -5.64 -6.47
N ILE A 319 6.03 -5.25 -6.36
CA ILE A 319 7.06 -5.30 -7.41
C ILE A 319 8.04 -6.47 -7.23
N SER A 320 7.78 -7.37 -6.27
CA SER A 320 8.64 -8.54 -6.04
C SER A 320 8.66 -9.44 -7.27
N VAL A 321 9.76 -10.15 -7.50
CA VAL A 321 9.81 -11.23 -8.50
C VAL A 321 8.78 -12.27 -8.12
N ASP A 322 7.71 -12.39 -8.90
CA ASP A 322 6.63 -13.34 -8.60
C ASP A 322 6.96 -14.71 -9.20
N TYR A 323 7.44 -14.73 -10.45
CA TYR A 323 7.84 -15.95 -11.14
C TYR A 323 8.98 -15.69 -12.14
N ILE A 324 9.71 -16.74 -12.47
CA ILE A 324 10.82 -16.71 -13.43
C ILE A 324 10.41 -17.41 -14.72
N ILE A 325 10.79 -16.83 -15.85
CA ILE A 325 10.72 -17.45 -17.17
C ILE A 325 12.15 -17.61 -17.68
N THR A 326 12.55 -18.83 -18.05
CA THR A 326 13.86 -19.11 -18.64
C THR A 326 13.77 -20.32 -19.59
N THR A 327 14.86 -20.62 -20.30
CA THR A 327 14.92 -21.78 -21.20
C THR A 327 15.03 -23.08 -20.41
N LYS A 328 14.53 -24.17 -21.00
CA LYS A 328 14.49 -25.48 -20.34
C LYS A 328 15.90 -25.98 -19.98
N GLU A 329 16.87 -25.69 -20.82
CA GLU A 329 18.26 -26.09 -20.71
C GLU A 329 18.98 -25.30 -19.61
N PHE A 330 18.60 -24.04 -19.40
CA PHE A 330 19.22 -23.17 -18.39
C PHE A 330 18.61 -23.33 -17.00
N ALA A 331 17.34 -23.75 -16.91
CA ALA A 331 16.61 -23.87 -15.64
C ALA A 331 17.36 -24.65 -14.54
N PRO A 332 17.99 -25.83 -14.79
CA PRO A 332 18.73 -26.54 -13.73
C PRO A 332 19.90 -25.72 -13.18
N LYS A 333 20.68 -25.09 -14.07
CA LYS A 333 21.82 -24.25 -13.69
C LYS A 333 21.39 -23.05 -12.84
N LEU A 334 20.26 -22.44 -13.19
CA LEU A 334 19.70 -21.33 -12.44
C LEU A 334 19.17 -21.76 -11.06
N ILE A 335 18.47 -22.90 -10.97
CA ILE A 335 17.96 -23.45 -9.71
C ILE A 335 19.11 -23.75 -8.73
N ASP A 336 20.19 -24.36 -9.22
CA ASP A 336 21.36 -24.69 -8.39
C ASP A 336 22.05 -23.43 -7.87
N ALA A 337 22.17 -22.40 -8.72
CA ALA A 337 22.75 -21.13 -8.32
C ALA A 337 21.85 -20.38 -7.32
N LEU A 338 20.53 -20.36 -7.52
CA LEU A 338 19.57 -19.80 -6.55
C LEU A 338 19.66 -20.49 -5.20
N ARG A 339 19.76 -21.82 -5.16
CA ARG A 339 19.92 -22.59 -3.91
C ARG A 339 21.13 -22.12 -3.12
N LYS A 340 22.29 -22.03 -3.78
CA LYS A 340 23.54 -21.57 -3.17
C LYS A 340 23.43 -20.12 -2.70
N GLY A 341 22.87 -19.24 -3.53
CA GLY A 341 22.70 -17.84 -3.17
C GLY A 341 21.76 -17.63 -1.97
N ILE A 342 20.69 -18.42 -1.84
CA ILE A 342 19.78 -18.35 -0.69
C ILE A 342 20.54 -18.71 0.60
N GLU A 343 21.34 -19.77 0.55
CA GLU A 343 22.18 -20.19 1.69
C GLU A 343 23.24 -19.15 2.03
N GLU A 344 23.85 -18.49 1.03
CA GLU A 344 24.79 -17.38 1.26
C GLU A 344 24.14 -16.16 1.93
N PHE A 345 22.87 -15.86 1.59
CA PHE A 345 22.17 -14.69 2.14
C PHE A 345 21.61 -14.92 3.53
N PHE A 346 21.04 -16.11 3.77
CA PHE A 346 20.23 -16.37 4.96
C PHE A 346 20.77 -17.51 5.83
N GLY A 347 21.89 -18.13 5.44
CA GLY A 347 22.46 -19.29 6.11
C GLY A 347 21.78 -20.59 5.72
N THR A 348 22.24 -21.68 6.34
CA THR A 348 21.76 -23.06 6.08
C THR A 348 20.31 -23.29 6.52
N ASP A 349 19.84 -22.54 7.53
CA ASP A 349 18.44 -22.50 7.94
C ASP A 349 17.90 -21.06 7.89
N PRO A 350 17.29 -20.66 6.75
CA PRO A 350 16.74 -19.32 6.60
C PRO A 350 15.66 -18.95 7.63
N MET A 351 15.01 -19.93 8.27
CA MET A 351 13.99 -19.66 9.30
C MET A 351 14.57 -19.03 10.56
N GLU A 352 15.83 -19.32 10.87
CA GLU A 352 16.56 -18.73 12.01
C GLU A 352 17.33 -17.46 11.62
N SER A 353 17.31 -17.08 10.33
CA SER A 353 17.90 -15.83 9.88
C SER A 353 17.21 -14.62 10.50
N LYS A 354 18.04 -13.66 10.91
CA LYS A 354 17.64 -12.35 11.43
C LYS A 354 17.48 -11.31 10.33
N ASP A 355 17.80 -11.66 9.09
CA ASP A 355 17.87 -10.75 7.94
C ASP A 355 16.70 -10.93 6.97
N ILE A 356 15.62 -11.57 7.43
CA ILE A 356 14.43 -11.81 6.63
C ILE A 356 13.16 -11.58 7.46
N SER A 357 12.17 -10.92 6.86
CA SER A 357 10.87 -10.65 7.46
C SER A 357 10.00 -11.92 7.58
N ARG A 358 8.89 -11.85 8.33
CA ARG A 358 7.90 -12.93 8.45
C ARG A 358 6.60 -12.59 7.72
N ILE A 359 5.78 -13.60 7.47
CA ILE A 359 4.49 -13.41 6.81
C ILE A 359 3.57 -12.63 7.76
N VAL A 360 2.92 -11.58 7.26
CA VAL A 360 2.23 -10.57 8.09
C VAL A 360 1.12 -11.12 9.00
N SER A 361 0.50 -12.25 8.64
CA SER A 361 -0.61 -12.82 9.42
C SER A 361 -0.84 -14.30 9.11
N SER A 362 -1.54 -14.97 10.01
CA SER A 362 -2.00 -16.36 9.84
C SER A 362 -2.82 -16.57 8.57
N ASN A 363 -3.70 -15.62 8.21
CA ASN A 363 -4.49 -15.70 6.97
C ASN A 363 -3.59 -15.69 5.72
N HIS A 364 -2.55 -14.85 5.71
CA HIS A 364 -1.62 -14.78 4.58
C HIS A 364 -0.71 -16.01 4.54
N PHE A 365 -0.32 -16.53 5.70
CA PHE A 365 0.40 -17.79 5.84
C PHE A 365 -0.40 -18.95 5.26
N SER A 366 -1.65 -19.16 5.71
CA SER A 366 -2.50 -20.26 5.22
C SER A 366 -2.78 -20.18 3.73
N ARG A 367 -2.86 -18.96 3.17
CA ARG A 367 -2.94 -18.77 1.72
C ARG A 367 -1.69 -19.29 0.99
N LEU A 368 -0.49 -18.97 1.49
CA LEU A 368 0.76 -19.44 0.89
C LEU A 368 0.92 -20.95 1.04
N GLU A 369 0.57 -21.48 2.22
CA GLU A 369 0.54 -22.91 2.50
C GLU A 369 -0.36 -23.66 1.50
N SER A 370 -1.58 -23.17 1.28
CA SER A 370 -2.51 -23.74 0.31
C SER A 370 -1.98 -23.71 -1.14
N LEU A 371 -1.19 -22.70 -1.52
CA LEU A 371 -0.56 -22.65 -2.84
C LEU A 371 0.49 -23.75 -3.02
N MET A 372 1.22 -24.08 -1.96
CA MET A 372 2.23 -25.14 -1.98
C MET A 372 1.63 -26.54 -1.92
N ASP A 373 0.49 -26.70 -1.23
CA ASP A 373 -0.25 -27.97 -1.16
C ASP A 373 -1.04 -28.29 -2.42
N ASN A 374 -1.14 -27.34 -3.34
CA ASN A 374 -1.72 -27.59 -4.64
C ASN A 374 -1.00 -28.76 -5.33
N TYR A 375 -1.74 -29.77 -5.80
CA TYR A 375 -1.18 -30.97 -6.43
C TYR A 375 -0.26 -30.67 -7.64
N LYS A 376 -0.43 -29.50 -8.28
CA LYS A 376 0.43 -29.05 -9.38
C LYS A 376 1.80 -28.54 -8.91
N VAL A 377 1.96 -28.25 -7.62
CA VAL A 377 3.11 -27.61 -6.98
C VAL A 377 3.83 -28.54 -6.02
N PHE A 378 3.11 -29.26 -5.15
CA PHE A 378 3.69 -30.04 -4.04
C PHE A 378 4.86 -30.95 -4.46
N ASN A 379 4.68 -31.75 -5.52
CA ASN A 379 5.72 -32.65 -6.05
C ASN A 379 6.79 -31.98 -6.92
N LYS A 380 6.79 -30.64 -7.01
CA LYS A 380 7.71 -29.84 -7.83
C LYS A 380 8.53 -28.84 -7.03
N ILE A 381 8.45 -28.89 -5.69
CA ILE A 381 9.29 -28.07 -4.82
C ILE A 381 10.72 -28.61 -4.90
N VAL A 382 11.62 -27.80 -5.46
CA VAL A 382 13.04 -28.18 -5.69
C VAL A 382 14.00 -27.59 -4.66
N VAL A 383 13.60 -26.51 -3.98
CA VAL A 383 14.37 -25.84 -2.92
C VAL A 383 13.38 -25.31 -1.89
N GLY A 384 13.71 -25.44 -0.61
CA GLY A 384 12.90 -24.96 0.50
C GLY A 384 11.63 -25.79 0.72
N GLY A 385 10.54 -25.12 1.10
CA GLY A 385 9.24 -25.73 1.32
C GLY A 385 8.89 -25.98 2.78
N GLN A 386 9.82 -25.68 3.70
CA GLN A 386 9.62 -25.75 5.14
C GLN A 386 8.61 -24.69 5.58
N ARG A 387 7.74 -25.04 6.53
CA ARG A 387 6.67 -24.16 7.01
C ARG A 387 6.63 -24.18 8.52
N ASN A 388 6.40 -23.02 9.13
CA ASN A 388 6.19 -22.91 10.56
C ASN A 388 5.11 -21.85 10.86
N GLN A 389 3.89 -22.31 11.15
CA GLN A 389 2.76 -21.44 11.41
C GLN A 389 2.97 -20.55 12.64
N LYS A 390 3.64 -21.05 13.69
CA LYS A 390 3.90 -20.28 14.91
C LYS A 390 4.87 -19.12 14.65
N LYS A 391 5.84 -19.33 13.77
CA LYS A 391 6.80 -18.30 13.34
C LYS A 391 6.33 -17.50 12.11
N LEU A 392 5.16 -17.80 11.55
CA LEU A 392 4.67 -17.25 10.28
C LEU A 392 5.73 -17.33 9.16
N TRP A 393 6.33 -18.51 9.01
CA TRP A 393 7.44 -18.78 8.10
C TRP A 393 7.05 -19.74 6.97
N VAL A 394 7.33 -19.36 5.72
CA VAL A 394 7.10 -20.17 4.51
C VAL A 394 8.29 -20.08 3.59
#